data_AF-A0A7C4JQW7-F1
#
_entry.id   AF-A0A7C4JQW7-F1
#
_cell.length_a   1.000
_cell.length_b   1.000
_cell.length_c   1.000
_cell.angle_alpha   90.00
_cell.angle_beta   90.00
_cell.angle_gamma   90.00
#
_symmetry.space_group_name_H-M   'P 1'
#
loop_
_entity.id
_entity.type
_entity.pdbx_description
1 polymer ?
#
loop_
_entity_poly.entity_id
_entity_poly.type
_entity_poly.pdbx_seq_one_letter_code
_entity_poly.pdbx_strand_id
1 'polypeptide(L)'
;MKSYNLKEALIKIEVAIKKNELDLALNLYEEINQNWEDYKKGITQEEAKNLLKLSEYIGKLLLEKKESFFDRKKFLELRKAYSNF
;
A
#
# COMPACT_ATOMS: atom_id res chain seq x y z
N MET A 1 -3.12 -23.94 -13.46
CA MET A 1 -3.87 -23.12 -12.48
C MET A 1 -2.86 -22.31 -11.69
N LYS A 2 -2.84 -20.97 -11.83
CA LYS A 2 -2.04 -20.12 -10.94
C LYS A 2 -2.69 -20.20 -9.55
N SER A 3 -1.97 -20.73 -8.57
CA SER A 3 -2.39 -20.62 -7.17
C SER A 3 -2.20 -19.17 -6.77
N TYR A 4 -3.29 -18.41 -6.79
CA TYR A 4 -3.29 -17.00 -6.42
C TYR A 4 -3.20 -16.92 -4.88
N ASN A 5 -2.02 -16.55 -4.35
CA ASN A 5 -1.80 -16.40 -2.92
C ASN A 5 -1.95 -14.94 -2.49
N LEU A 6 -3.03 -14.61 -1.78
CA LEU A 6 -3.33 -13.25 -1.34
C LEU A 6 -2.25 -12.71 -0.38
N LYS A 7 -1.65 -13.58 0.43
CA LYS A 7 -0.60 -13.20 1.39
C LYS A 7 0.63 -12.66 0.68
N GLU A 8 1.07 -13.35 -0.37
CA GLU A 8 2.22 -12.90 -1.17
C GLU A 8 1.93 -11.59 -1.89
N ALA A 9 0.71 -11.43 -2.42
CA ALA A 9 0.31 -10.20 -3.10
C ALA A 9 0.31 -8.99 -2.14
N LEU A 10 -0.21 -9.17 -0.92
CA LEU A 10 -0.17 -8.12 0.10
C LEU A 10 1.27 -7.81 0.57
N ILE A 11 2.14 -8.82 0.72
CA ILE A 11 3.56 -8.59 1.04
C ILE A 11 4.25 -7.79 -0.07
N LYS A 12 3.97 -8.09 -1.34
CA LYS A 12 4.51 -7.32 -2.47
C LYS A 12 4.05 -5.86 -2.42
N ILE A 13 2.78 -5.60 -2.08
CA ILE A 13 2.25 -4.25 -1.87
C ILE A 13 3.00 -3.54 -0.73
N GLU A 14 3.20 -4.21 0.40
CA GLU A 14 3.95 -3.66 1.53
C GLU A 14 5.37 -3.25 1.13
N VAL A 15 6.09 -4.13 0.41
CA VAL A 15 7.46 -3.87 -0.07
C VAL A 15 7.48 -2.71 -1.06
N ALA A 16 6.54 -2.67 -2.00
CA ALA A 16 6.42 -1.58 -2.98
C ALA A 16 6.19 -0.24 -2.30
N ILE A 17 5.29 -0.20 -1.32
CA ILE A 17 5.03 1.00 -0.51
C ILE A 17 6.31 1.41 0.22
N LYS A 18 7.02 0.49 0.89
CA LYS A 18 8.29 0.81 1.58
C LYS A 18 9.33 1.40 0.62
N LYS A 19 9.46 0.84 -0.59
CA LYS A 19 10.36 1.32 -1.65
C LYS A 19 9.90 2.61 -2.34
N ASN A 20 8.73 3.15 -1.97
CA ASN A 20 8.13 4.34 -2.59
C ASN A 20 7.69 4.12 -4.05
N GLU A 21 7.51 2.86 -4.45
CA GLU A 21 7.01 2.44 -5.76
C GLU A 21 5.47 2.38 -5.70
N LEU A 22 4.82 3.54 -5.56
CA LEU A 22 3.37 3.62 -5.33
C LEU A 22 2.54 3.16 -6.52
N ASP A 23 3.01 3.40 -7.76
CA ASP A 23 2.34 2.91 -8.96
C ASP A 23 2.32 1.38 -9.03
N LEU A 24 3.42 0.73 -8.62
CA LEU A 24 3.50 -0.72 -8.54
C LEU A 24 2.55 -1.26 -7.46
N ALA A 25 2.48 -0.59 -6.30
CA ALA A 25 1.56 -0.95 -5.23
C ALA A 25 0.08 -0.85 -5.67
N LEU A 26 -0.25 0.19 -6.46
CA LEU A 26 -1.59 0.39 -7.01
C LEU A 26 -1.95 -0.72 -8.00
N ASN A 27 -1.07 -1.03 -8.96
CA ASN A 27 -1.30 -2.08 -9.94
C ASN A 27 -1.54 -3.44 -9.25
N LEU A 28 -0.73 -3.77 -8.24
CA LEU A 28 -0.89 -5.00 -7.46
C LEU A 28 -2.23 -5.04 -6.71
N TYR A 29 -2.69 -3.89 -6.19
CA TYR A 29 -3.99 -3.81 -5.54
C TYR A 29 -5.14 -4.01 -6.55
N GLU A 30 -5.05 -3.40 -7.72
CA GLU A 30 -6.03 -3.58 -8.79
C GLU A 30 -6.11 -5.03 -9.27
N GLU A 31 -4.96 -5.71 -9.42
CA GLU A 31 -4.91 -7.14 -9.73
C GLU A 31 -5.59 -8.00 -8.66
N ILE A 32 -5.40 -7.68 -7.37
CA ILE A 32 -6.10 -8.35 -6.26
C ILE A 32 -7.60 -8.13 -6.36
N ASN A 33 -8.02 -6.90 -6.62
CA ASN A 33 -9.43 -6.53 -6.67
C ASN A 33 -10.15 -7.22 -7.84
N GLN A 34 -9.50 -7.30 -9.01
CA GLN A 34 -10.05 -7.98 -10.19
C GLN A 34 -10.18 -9.49 -9.98
N ASN A 35 -9.26 -10.12 -9.24
CA ASN A 35 -9.25 -11.56 -9.00
C ASN A 35 -9.72 -11.95 -7.59
N TRP A 36 -10.45 -11.06 -6.91
CA TRP A 36 -10.83 -11.23 -5.51
C TRP A 36 -11.61 -12.52 -5.23
N GLU A 37 -12.49 -12.92 -6.15
CA GLU A 37 -13.28 -14.14 -6.01
C GLU A 37 -12.43 -15.40 -5.94
N ASP A 38 -11.30 -15.44 -6.65
CA ASP A 38 -10.38 -16.58 -6.66
C ASP A 38 -9.52 -16.59 -5.39
N TYR A 39 -9.11 -15.42 -4.90
CA TYR A 39 -8.43 -15.30 -3.60
C TYR A 39 -9.33 -15.74 -2.45
N LYS A 40 -10.62 -15.37 -2.46
CA LYS A 40 -11.57 -15.68 -1.40
C LYS A 40 -11.79 -17.17 -1.20
N LYS A 41 -11.75 -17.97 -2.27
CA LYS A 41 -12.01 -19.42 -2.23
C LYS A 41 -10.92 -20.20 -1.49
N GLY A 42 -9.73 -19.64 -1.31
CA GLY A 42 -8.59 -20.31 -0.68
C GLY A 42 -8.27 -19.87 0.76
N ILE A 43 -9.02 -18.93 1.34
CA ILE A 43 -8.66 -18.33 2.63
C ILE A 43 -9.32 -19.08 3.78
N THR A 44 -8.51 -19.64 4.68
CA THR A 44 -8.99 -20.14 5.97
C THR A 44 -9.23 -18.99 6.96
N GLN A 45 -10.06 -19.22 7.98
CA GLN A 45 -10.43 -18.19 8.97
C GLN A 45 -9.20 -17.64 9.74
N GLU A 46 -8.18 -18.45 9.91
CA GLU A 46 -6.93 -18.08 10.59
C GLU A 46 -6.02 -17.23 9.69
N GLU A 47 -5.97 -17.55 8.40
CA GLU A 47 -5.29 -16.74 7.39
C GLU A 47 -5.99 -15.39 7.21
N ALA A 48 -7.32 -15.35 7.22
CA ALA A 48 -8.09 -14.10 7.12
C ALA A 48 -7.68 -13.08 8.21
N LYS A 49 -7.47 -13.53 9.45
CA LYS A 49 -7.00 -12.66 10.54
C LYS A 49 -5.61 -12.10 10.28
N ASN A 50 -4.71 -12.92 9.74
CA ASN A 50 -3.36 -12.49 9.40
C ASN A 50 -3.34 -11.50 8.23
N LEU A 51 -4.16 -11.75 7.20
CA LEU A 51 -4.33 -10.86 6.05
C LEU A 51 -4.95 -9.52 6.46
N LEU A 52 -5.92 -9.53 7.38
CA LEU A 52 -6.52 -8.31 7.93
C LEU A 52 -5.47 -7.44 8.64
N LYS A 53 -4.67 -8.04 9.53
CA LYS A 53 -3.56 -7.32 10.21
C LYS A 53 -2.58 -6.72 9.22
N LEU A 54 -2.26 -7.45 8.15
CA LEU A 54 -1.31 -6.99 7.13
C LEU A 54 -1.90 -5.83 6.32
N SER A 55 -3.19 -5.89 5.99
CA SER A 55 -3.94 -4.78 5.38
C SER A 55 -3.98 -3.54 6.27
N GLU A 56 -4.24 -3.70 7.57
CA GLU A 56 -4.23 -2.59 8.53
C GLU A 56 -2.84 -1.94 8.62
N TYR A 57 -1.78 -2.75 8.61
CA TYR A 57 -0.40 -2.26 8.62
C TYR A 57 -0.06 -1.47 7.35
N ILE A 58 -0.45 -1.98 6.18
CA ILE A 58 -0.33 -1.27 4.90
C ILE A 58 -1.06 0.08 4.97
N GLY A 59 -2.26 0.11 5.54
CA GLY A 59 -3.03 1.35 5.75
C GLY A 59 -2.28 2.37 6.63
N LYS A 60 -1.66 1.92 7.73
CA LYS A 60 -0.83 2.79 8.57
C LYS A 60 0.39 3.34 7.83
N LEU A 61 1.10 2.49 7.09
CA LEU A 61 2.26 2.91 6.27
C LEU A 61 1.88 3.99 5.25
N LEU A 62 0.71 3.86 4.61
CA LEU A 62 0.21 4.85 3.65
C LEU A 62 -0.15 6.17 4.32
N LEU A 63 -0.74 6.12 5.52
CA LEU A 63 -1.04 7.33 6.32
C LEU A 63 0.24 8.06 6.71
N GLU A 64 1.24 7.36 7.25
CA GLU A 64 2.54 7.94 7.60
C GLU A 64 3.22 8.57 6.37
N LYS A 65 3.20 7.87 5.23
CA LYS A 65 3.75 8.42 3.98
C LYS A 65 3.01 9.66 3.52
N LYS A 66 1.68 9.66 3.59
CA LYS A 66 0.85 10.82 3.25
C LYS A 66 1.23 12.03 4.11
N GLU A 67 1.30 11.86 5.43
CA GLU A 67 1.70 12.94 6.35
C GLU A 67 3.09 13.50 6.00
N SER A 68 4.07 12.61 5.79
CA SER A 68 5.43 13.03 5.40
C SER A 68 5.47 13.79 4.05
N PHE A 69 4.58 13.44 3.11
CA PHE A 69 4.47 14.11 1.82
C PHE A 69 3.87 15.51 1.96
N PHE A 70 2.83 15.67 2.80
CA PHE A 70 2.21 16.95 3.07
C PHE A 70 3.15 17.90 3.81
N ASP A 71 3.94 17.41 4.75
CA ASP A 71 4.91 18.23 5.47
C ASP A 71 6.05 18.71 4.56
N ARG A 72 6.55 17.85 3.67
CA ARG A 72 7.51 18.25 2.64
C ARG A 72 6.95 19.29 1.68
N LYS A 73 5.68 19.17 1.29
CA LYS A 73 5.01 20.15 0.43
C LYS A 73 4.92 21.52 1.09
N LYS A 74 4.49 21.58 2.36
CA LYS A 74 4.46 22.83 3.15
C LYS A 74 5.85 23.47 3.26
N PHE A 75 6.88 22.66 3.50
CA PHE A 75 8.26 23.16 3.57
C PHE A 75 8.75 23.72 2.23
N LEU A 76 8.42 23.07 1.12
CA LEU A 76 8.73 23.57 -0.23
C LEU A 76 8.00 24.88 -0.55
N GLU A 77 6.73 25.00 -0.17
CA GLU A 77 5.94 26.23 -0.34
C GLU A 77 6.52 27.38 0.49
N LEU A 78 6.87 27.14 1.76
CA LEU A 78 7.58 28.10 2.61
C LEU A 78 8.91 28.52 1.97
N ARG A 79 9.74 27.57 1.52
CA ARG A 79 11.03 27.89 0.89
C ARG A 79 10.86 28.76 -0.37
N LYS A 80 9.85 28.49 -1.20
CA LYS A 80 9.54 29.32 -2.38
C LYS A 80 9.12 30.74 -1.98
N ALA A 81 8.36 30.89 -0.91
CA ALA A 81 7.97 32.22 -0.41
C ALA A 81 9.18 33.04 0.07
N TYR A 82 10.16 32.40 0.71
CA TYR A 82 11.37 33.09 1.21
C TYR A 82 12.49 33.27 0.17
N SER A 83 12.50 32.54 -0.95
CA SER A 83 13.50 32.72 -2.03
C SER A 83 13.13 33.75 -3.10
N ASN A 84 11.95 34.39 -2.99
CA ASN A 84 11.54 35.51 -3.85
C ASN A 84 11.88 36.90 -3.24
N PHE A 85 12.70 36.92 -2.19
CA PHE A 85 13.34 38.12 -1.61
C PHE A 85 14.85 38.06 -1.88
#